data_AF-A0A4S5CX07-F1
#
_entry.id   AF-A0A4S5CX07-F1
#
_cell.length_a   1.000
_cell.length_b   1.000
_cell.length_c   1.000
_cell.angle_alpha   90.00
_cell.angle_beta   90.00
_cell.angle_gamma   90.00
#
_symmetry.space_group_name_H-M   'P 1'
#
loop_
_entity.id
_entity.type
_entity.pdbx_description
1 polymer ?
#
loop_
_entity_poly.entity_id
_entity_poly.type
_entity_poly.pdbx_seq_one_letter_code
_entity_poly.pdbx_strand_id
1 'polypeptide(L)' 'DQVAATGVDWSDADEAAFRAPVLDRYAEQGSPYYSTARLWDDGVIDPADTRMVLGLGLSVAANAPLEPIRYGVFRM' A
#
# COMPACT_ATOMS: atom_id res chain seq x y z
N ASP A 1 -12.37 -2.37 23.97
CA ASP A 1 -11.06 -2.69 24.59
C ASP A 1 -11.13 -4.01 25.35
N GLN A 2 -10.65 -5.10 24.76
CA GLN A 2 -10.76 -6.45 25.35
C GLN A 2 -9.99 -6.59 26.68
N VAL A 3 -8.96 -5.79 26.94
CA VAL A 3 -8.20 -5.86 28.21
C VAL A 3 -8.77 -4.94 29.30
N ALA A 4 -9.30 -3.77 28.95
CA ALA A 4 -10.08 -2.96 29.90
C ALA A 4 -11.32 -3.73 30.40
N ALA A 5 -11.91 -4.59 29.54
CA ALA A 5 -12.99 -5.51 29.92
C ALA A 5 -12.57 -6.57 30.95
N THR A 6 -11.27 -6.82 31.15
CA THR A 6 -10.73 -7.72 32.17
C THR A 6 -10.32 -7.01 33.48
N GLY A 7 -10.55 -5.70 33.58
CA GLY A 7 -10.23 -4.91 34.79
C GLY A 7 -8.73 -4.66 35.01
N VAL A 8 -7.91 -4.86 33.97
CA VAL A 8 -6.47 -4.64 33.99
C VAL A 8 -6.16 -3.41 33.14
N ASP A 9 -5.64 -2.36 33.77
CA ASP A 9 -5.10 -1.19 33.08
C ASP A 9 -3.70 -1.49 32.56
N TRP A 10 -3.39 -0.96 31.37
CA TRP A 10 -2.09 -1.16 30.75
C TRP A 10 -1.08 -0.20 31.34
N SER A 11 0.14 -0.70 31.60
CA SER A 11 1.28 0.20 31.67
C SER A 11 1.69 0.61 30.26
N ASP A 12 2.30 1.79 30.12
CA ASP A 12 2.82 2.26 28.83
C ASP A 12 3.82 1.25 28.21
N ALA A 13 4.57 0.53 29.07
CA ALA A 13 5.53 -0.48 28.65
C ALA A 13 4.84 -1.74 28.09
N ASP A 14 3.77 -2.21 28.75
CA ASP A 14 2.98 -3.34 28.25
C ASP A 14 2.26 -2.97 26.95
N GLU A 15 1.82 -1.73 26.82
CA GLU A 15 1.22 -1.21 25.59
C GLU A 15 2.19 -1.19 24.42
N ALA A 16 3.39 -0.66 24.65
CA ALA A 16 4.44 -0.64 23.65
C ALA A 16 4.84 -2.07 23.24
N ALA A 17 5.02 -2.98 24.21
CA ALA A 17 5.41 -4.36 23.96
C ALA A 17 4.34 -5.14 23.15
N PHE A 18 3.06 -4.90 23.44
CA PHE A 18 1.98 -5.51 22.67
C PHE A 18 1.88 -4.97 21.24
N ARG A 19 2.07 -3.66 21.05
CA ARG A 19 1.98 -3.02 19.72
C ARG A 19 3.18 -3.30 18.83
N ALA A 20 4.37 -3.44 19.41
CA ALA A 20 5.63 -3.66 18.69
C ALA A 20 5.55 -4.73 17.59
N PRO A 21 5.10 -5.98 17.83
CA PRO A 21 5.05 -7.00 16.78
C PRO A 21 4.10 -6.67 15.61
N VAL A 22 3.04 -5.89 15.87
CA VAL A 22 2.15 -5.42 14.81
C VAL A 22 2.85 -4.35 13.99
N LEU A 23 3.48 -3.36 14.64
CA LEU A 23 4.22 -2.31 13.95
C LEU A 23 5.36 -2.88 13.10
N ASP A 24 6.12 -3.82 13.64
CA ASP A 24 7.22 -4.49 12.94
C ASP A 24 6.72 -5.23 11.70
N ARG A 25 5.58 -5.94 11.81
CA ARG A 25 4.96 -6.62 10.67
C ARG A 25 4.55 -5.63 9.58
N TYR A 26 3.96 -4.50 9.95
CA TYR A 26 3.57 -3.47 8.98
C TYR A 26 4.80 -2.81 8.33
N ALA A 27 5.87 -2.57 9.09
CA ALA A 27 7.12 -2.03 8.55
C ALA A 27 7.76 -2.99 7.54
N GLU A 28 7.79 -4.29 7.85
CA GLU A 28 8.32 -5.32 6.94
C GLU A 28 7.44 -5.46 5.69
N GLN A 29 6.14 -5.68 5.87
CA GLN A 29 5.23 -6.03 4.77
C GLN A 29 4.76 -4.81 3.96
N GLY A 30 4.86 -3.61 4.53
CA GLY A 30 4.59 -2.34 3.85
C GLY A 30 5.79 -1.77 3.11
N SER A 31 6.97 -2.40 3.20
CA SER A 31 8.15 -1.97 2.47
C SER A 31 7.93 -2.05 0.94
N PRO A 32 8.43 -1.07 0.16
CA PRO A 32 8.39 -1.14 -1.31
C PRO A 32 8.99 -2.44 -1.86
N TYR A 33 10.02 -2.98 -1.21
CA TYR A 33 10.66 -4.23 -1.61
C TYR A 33 9.78 -5.45 -1.34
N TYR A 34 8.96 -5.43 -0.28
CA TYR A 34 8.03 -6.51 0.00
C TYR A 34 6.91 -6.57 -1.05
N SER A 35 6.43 -5.38 -1.48
CA SER A 35 5.43 -5.20 -2.55
C SER A 35 5.95 -5.68 -3.90
N THR A 36 7.11 -5.16 -4.34
CA THR A 36 7.65 -5.45 -5.68
C THR A 36 8.07 -6.91 -5.86
N ALA A 37 8.54 -7.57 -4.78
CA ALA A 37 8.85 -9.00 -4.79
C ALA A 37 7.61 -9.90 -5.02
N ARG A 38 6.40 -9.33 -4.92
CA ARG A 38 5.11 -10.02 -5.11
C ARG A 38 4.33 -9.51 -6.31
N LEU A 39 4.93 -8.64 -7.12
CA LEU A 39 4.30 -8.04 -8.30
C LEU A 39 2.98 -7.31 -7.98
N TRP A 40 2.90 -6.72 -6.78
CA TRP A 40 1.78 -5.81 -6.46
C TRP A 40 1.93 -4.47 -7.17
N ASP A 41 3.17 -4.15 -7.56
CA ASP A 41 3.57 -3.06 -8.44
C ASP A 41 4.42 -3.63 -9.59
N ASP A 42 4.58 -2.85 -10.65
CA ASP A 42 5.43 -3.19 -11.81
C ASP A 42 6.90 -2.80 -11.62
N GLY A 43 7.28 -2.33 -10.42
CA GLY A 43 8.65 -1.94 -10.09
C GLY A 43 8.73 -0.71 -9.19
N VAL A 44 9.75 -0.70 -8.33
CA VAL A 44 10.18 0.49 -7.58
C VAL A 44 11.12 1.32 -8.46
N ILE A 45 10.87 2.63 -8.55
CA ILE A 45 11.65 3.55 -9.39
C ILE A 45 12.31 4.64 -8.56
N ASP A 46 13.39 5.23 -9.07
CA ASP A 46 13.93 6.49 -8.53
C ASP A 46 12.86 7.58 -8.69
N PRO A 47 12.51 8.34 -7.62
CA PRO A 47 11.56 9.44 -7.73
C PRO A 47 11.88 10.44 -8.86
N ALA A 48 13.17 10.68 -9.15
CA ALA A 48 13.60 11.55 -10.24
C ALA A 48 13.20 11.03 -11.64
N ASP A 49 13.05 9.73 -11.80
CA ASP A 49 12.73 9.06 -13.08
C ASP A 49 11.22 9.03 -13.38
N THR A 50 10.37 9.47 -12.45
CA THR A 50 8.91 9.45 -12.59
C THR A 50 8.43 10.01 -13.94
N ARG A 51 8.99 11.15 -14.38
CA ARG A 51 8.62 11.78 -15.67
C ARG A 51 8.97 10.88 -16.86
N MET A 52 10.16 10.28 -16.83
CA MET A 52 10.64 9.42 -17.91
C MET A 52 9.78 8.16 -18.01
N VAL A 53 9.55 7.47 -16.88
CA VAL A 53 8.75 6.25 -16.82
C VAL A 53 7.32 6.49 -17.30
N LEU A 54 6.66 7.56 -16.83
CA LEU A 54 5.32 7.93 -17.31
C LEU A 54 5.30 8.28 -18.80
N GLY A 55 6.30 9.03 -19.28
CA GLY A 55 6.41 9.38 -20.70
C GLY A 55 6.52 8.15 -21.60
N LEU A 56 7.34 7.17 -21.20
CA LEU A 56 7.46 5.90 -21.89
C LEU A 56 6.16 5.10 -21.83
N GLY A 57 5.54 4.95 -20.65
CA GLY A 57 4.28 4.22 -20.48
C GLY A 57 3.15 4.78 -21.34
N LEU A 58 3.00 6.11 -21.39
CA LEU A 58 2.03 6.77 -22.26
C LEU A 58 2.33 6.55 -23.74
N SER A 59 3.61 6.62 -24.16
CA SER A 59 4.00 6.37 -25.54
C SER A 59 3.67 4.95 -26.00
N VAL A 60 3.80 3.97 -25.10
CA VAL A 60 3.44 2.58 -25.36
C VAL A 60 1.92 2.43 -25.46
N ALA A 61 1.18 2.99 -24.49
CA ALA A 61 -0.28 2.93 -24.45
C ALA A 61 -0.95 3.60 -25.67
N ALA A 62 -0.31 4.62 -26.25
CA ALA A 62 -0.81 5.33 -27.43
C ALA A 62 -0.90 4.48 -28.72
N ASN A 63 -0.38 3.25 -28.72
CA ASN A 63 -0.45 2.33 -29.86
C ASN A 63 -1.76 1.52 -29.92
N ALA A 64 -2.65 1.65 -28.94
CA ALA A 64 -3.95 1.01 -28.90
C ALA A 64 -5.09 2.03 -29.07
N PRO A 65 -6.22 1.67 -29.73
CA PRO A 65 -7.39 2.54 -29.81
C PRO A 65 -8.01 2.75 -28.43
N LEU A 66 -8.54 3.95 -28.18
CA LEU A 66 -9.28 4.26 -26.95
C LEU A 66 -10.71 3.71 -27.04
N GLU A 67 -11.07 2.82 -26.12
CA GLU A 67 -12.44 2.30 -26.03
C GLU A 67 -13.41 3.33 -25.42
N PRO A 68 -14.69 3.33 -25.85
CA PRO A 68 -15.70 4.18 -25.23
C PRO A 68 -15.96 3.77 -23.77
N ILE A 69 -15.98 4.76 -22.88
CA ILE A 69 -16.18 4.56 -21.44
C ILE A 69 -17.63 4.15 -21.17
N ARG A 70 -17.81 3.13 -20.33
CA ARG A 70 -19.12 2.67 -19.83
C ARG A 70 -19.00 2.44 -18.33
N TYR A 71 -19.90 3.04 -17.55
CA TYR A 71 -19.93 2.91 -16.09
C TYR A 71 -20.99 1.90 -15.64
N GLY A 72 -20.78 1.32 -14.45
CA GLY A 72 -21.80 0.54 -13.75
C GLY A 72 -22.86 1.41 -13.06
N VAL A 73 -23.67 0.80 -12.18
CA VAL A 73 -24.68 1.52 -11.41
C VAL A 73 -24.03 2.33 -10.28
N PHE A 74 -24.34 3.62 -10.19
CA PHE A 74 -23.95 4.45 -9.06
C PHE A 74 -24.89 4.22 -7.87
N ARG A 75 -24.32 3.95 -6.68
CA ARG A 75 -25.06 3.96 -5.41
C ARG A 75 -25.06 5.40 -4.87
N MET A 76 -26.24 6.02 -4.83
CA MET A 76 -26.47 7.37 -4.29
C MET A 76 -26.67 7.36 -2.78
#